data_AF-A0A2N5CAW7-F1
#
_entry.id   AF-A0A2N5CAW7-F1
#
_cell.length_a   1.000
_cell.length_b   1.000
_cell.length_c   1.000
_cell.angle_alpha   90.00
_cell.angle_beta   90.00
_cell.angle_gamma   90.00
#
_symmetry.space_group_name_H-M   'P 1'
#
loop_
_entity.id
_entity.type
_entity.pdbx_description
1 polymer ?
#
loop_
_entity_poly.entity_id
_entity_poly.type
_entity_poly.pdbx_seq_one_letter_code
_entity_poly.pdbx_strand_id
1 'polypeptide(L)'
;MKPRLIRACAAYRGMFVHTAVFEVPRAINVHIAPGPKWRYMMAIRFSLKADDRMYGDCLADDDDYFTQEAAQQAALHYGKFAIDVVHALR
;
A
#
# COMPACT_ATOMS: atom_id res chain seq x y z
N MET A 1 -15.41 11.41 10.62
CA MET A 1 -14.08 10.95 11.08
C MET A 1 -13.14 11.01 9.88
N LYS A 2 -12.01 11.73 9.93
CA LYS A 2 -11.05 11.76 8.81
C LYS A 2 -10.33 10.41 8.76
N PRO A 3 -10.20 9.75 7.60
CA PRO A 3 -9.49 8.48 7.50
C PRO A 3 -8.03 8.66 7.93
N ARG A 4 -7.52 7.76 8.76
CA ARG A 4 -6.13 7.79 9.20
C ARG A 4 -5.24 7.34 8.04
N LEU A 5 -4.41 8.23 7.52
CA LEU A 5 -3.47 7.98 6.42
C LEU A 5 -2.04 7.91 6.95
N ILE A 6 -1.29 6.87 6.58
CA ILE A 6 0.08 6.63 7.03
C ILE A 6 0.95 6.35 5.82
N ARG A 7 2.05 7.07 5.68
CA ARG A 7 2.95 6.95 4.53
C ARG A 7 4.28 6.35 4.96
N ALA A 8 4.88 5.54 4.09
CA ALA A 8 6.24 5.05 4.23
C ALA A 8 6.94 4.95 2.87
N CYS A 9 8.27 5.09 2.88
CA CYS A 9 9.12 4.96 1.69
C CYS A 9 10.28 4.02 2.00
N ALA A 10 10.58 3.11 1.08
CA ALA A 10 11.67 2.14 1.22
C ALA A 10 12.50 2.02 -0.06
N ALA A 11 13.82 2.03 0.07
CA ALA A 11 14.75 1.79 -1.03
C ALA A 11 14.81 0.29 -1.39
N TYR A 12 14.83 -0.04 -2.68
CA TYR A 12 15.03 -1.39 -3.17
C TYR A 12 15.58 -1.39 -4.62
N ARG A 13 16.71 -2.08 -4.86
CA ARG A 13 17.39 -2.20 -6.17
C ARG A 13 17.53 -0.88 -6.96
N GLY A 14 17.99 0.19 -6.29
CA GLY A 14 18.18 1.51 -6.91
C GLY A 14 16.88 2.27 -7.20
N MET A 15 15.74 1.77 -6.74
CA MET A 15 14.42 2.37 -6.83
C MET A 15 13.83 2.53 -5.43
N PHE A 16 12.67 3.19 -5.34
CA PHE A 16 11.97 3.47 -4.10
C PHE A 16 10.52 3.05 -4.21
N VAL A 17 10.09 2.27 -3.23
CA VAL A 17 8.69 1.91 -3.01
C VAL A 17 8.10 2.94 -2.06
N HIS A 18 7.13 3.71 -2.55
CA HIS A 18 6.31 4.63 -1.77
C HIS A 18 5.01 3.93 -1.45
N THR A 19 4.58 3.97 -0.19
CA THR A 19 3.37 3.31 0.29
C THR A 19 2.53 4.30 1.09
N ALA A 20 1.21 4.14 1.00
CA ALA A 20 0.25 4.89 1.77
C ALA A 20 -0.85 3.93 2.24
N VAL A 21 -1.00 3.77 3.54
CA VAL A 21 -1.98 2.89 4.17
C VAL A 21 -3.06 3.74 4.81
N PHE A 22 -4.32 3.37 4.62
CA PHE A 22 -5.45 4.13 5.14
C PHE A 22 -6.55 3.24 5.69
N GLU A 23 -7.16 3.71 6.78
CA GLU A 23 -8.33 3.08 7.38
C GLU A 23 -9.54 3.30 6.47
N VAL A 24 -10.22 2.22 6.12
CA VAL A 24 -11.48 2.26 5.38
C VAL A 24 -12.61 2.38 6.40
N PRO A 25 -13.43 3.45 6.35
CA PRO A 25 -14.62 3.55 7.19
C PRO A 25 -15.47 2.30 6.97
N ARG A 26 -15.90 1.62 8.05
CA ARG A 26 -16.76 0.43 7.96
C ARG A 26 -17.87 0.68 6.94
N ALA A 27 -17.79 0.02 5.78
CA ALA A 27 -18.96 -0.17 4.96
C ALA A 27 -19.95 -0.94 5.83
N ILE A 28 -21.13 -0.35 5.99
CA ILE A 28 -22.29 -0.94 6.65
C ILE A 28 -22.42 -2.37 6.09
N ASN A 29 -22.33 -3.41 6.94
CA ASN A 29 -22.62 -4.83 6.64
C ASN A 29 -21.46 -5.84 6.41
N VAL A 30 -20.35 -5.82 7.16
CA VAL A 30 -19.52 -7.05 7.28
C VAL A 30 -19.23 -7.36 8.75
N HIS A 31 -20.06 -8.24 9.32
CA HIS A 31 -20.09 -8.61 10.74
C HIS A 31 -18.98 -9.58 11.21
N ILE A 32 -17.99 -9.90 10.36
CA ILE A 32 -17.17 -11.11 10.56
C ILE A 32 -15.78 -10.83 11.18
N ALA A 33 -15.27 -9.59 11.16
CA ALA A 33 -13.92 -9.30 11.64
C ALA A 33 -13.87 -8.29 12.82
N PRO A 34 -13.00 -8.53 13.82
CA PRO A 34 -12.98 -7.77 15.07
C PRO A 34 -12.35 -6.36 15.00
N GLY A 35 -11.92 -5.88 13.81
CA GLY A 35 -11.13 -4.64 13.69
C GLY A 35 -11.51 -3.74 12.51
N PRO A 36 -10.94 -2.52 12.44
CA PRO A 36 -11.05 -1.67 11.27
C PRO A 36 -10.34 -2.30 10.07
N LYS A 37 -10.90 -2.12 8.88
CA LYS A 37 -10.29 -2.56 7.63
C LYS A 37 -9.27 -1.52 7.17
N TRP A 38 -8.12 -1.99 6.70
CA TRP A 38 -7.05 -1.17 6.17
C TRP A 38 -6.81 -1.50 4.69
N ARG A 39 -6.59 -0.46 3.89
CA ARG A 39 -6.18 -0.57 2.49
C ARG A 39 -4.85 0.15 2.29
N TYR A 40 -4.19 -0.15 1.18
CA TYR A 40 -2.96 0.54 0.81
C TYR A 40 -2.98 1.01 -0.65
N MET A 41 -2.17 2.03 -0.91
CA MET A 41 -1.73 2.49 -2.22
C MET A 41 -0.22 2.39 -2.26
N MET A 42 0.34 2.21 -3.44
CA MET A 42 1.77 2.12 -3.63
C MET A 42 2.23 2.76 -4.94
N ALA A 43 3.47 3.21 -5.00
CA ALA A 43 4.10 3.74 -6.20
C ALA A 43 5.60 3.39 -6.22
N ILE A 44 6.16 3.18 -7.41
CA ILE A 44 7.58 2.84 -7.59
C ILE A 44 8.26 3.95 -8.39
N ARG A 45 9.39 4.48 -7.88
CA ARG A 45 10.11 5.60 -8.51
C ARG A 45 11.61 5.49 -8.34
N PHE A 46 12.38 6.22 -9.13
CA PHE A 46 13.83 6.39 -8.95
C PHE A 46 14.20 7.50 -7.94
N SER A 47 13.22 8.17 -7.33
CA SER A 47 13.45 9.25 -6.36
C SER A 47 12.96 8.89 -4.97
N LEU A 48 13.73 9.32 -3.96
CA LEU A 48 13.36 9.31 -2.53
C LEU A 48 12.25 10.30 -2.20
N LYS A 49 12.01 11.31 -3.04
CA LYS A 49 11.01 12.34 -2.76
C LYS A 49 9.62 11.74 -2.90
N ALA A 50 8.92 11.64 -1.76
CA ALA A 50 7.49 11.40 -1.75
C ALA A 50 6.82 12.58 -2.46
N ASP A 51 5.95 12.28 -3.41
CA ASP A 51 4.98 13.25 -3.92
C ASP A 51 3.56 12.70 -3.73
N ASP A 52 2.57 13.49 -4.11
CA ASP A 52 1.18 13.09 -4.03
C ASP A 52 0.75 12.18 -5.19
N ARG A 53 1.69 11.81 -6.07
CA ARG A 53 1.43 10.93 -7.21
C ARG A 53 1.61 9.49 -6.77
N MET A 54 0.66 9.01 -5.98
CA MET A 54 0.47 7.57 -5.78
C MET A 54 -0.22 7.02 -7.03
N TYR A 55 0.40 6.07 -7.72
CA TYR A 55 -0.13 5.47 -8.93
C TYR A 55 -0.61 4.07 -8.62
N GLY A 56 -1.93 3.87 -8.65
CA GLY A 56 -2.54 2.58 -8.36
C GLY A 56 -3.56 2.76 -7.26
N ASP A 57 -4.77 3.07 -7.67
CA ASP A 57 -5.91 2.53 -6.95
C ASP A 57 -5.80 1.00 -7.09
N CYS A 58 -5.33 0.31 -6.06
CA CYS A 58 -5.41 -1.15 -5.97
C CYS A 58 -6.89 -1.54 -5.81
N LEU A 59 -7.69 -1.33 -6.87
CA LEU A 59 -9.09 -1.75 -6.97
C LEU A 59 -9.22 -3.27 -7.04
N ALA A 60 -8.10 -3.98 -7.25
CA ALA A 60 -8.06 -5.43 -7.44
C ALA A 60 -7.56 -6.22 -6.21
N ASP A 61 -7.10 -5.55 -5.15
CA ASP A 61 -6.80 -6.26 -3.89
C ASP A 61 -8.12 -6.38 -3.11
N ASP A 62 -8.81 -7.49 -3.35
CA ASP A 62 -9.96 -7.97 -2.56
C ASP A 62 -9.53 -8.43 -1.16
N ASP A 63 -8.22 -8.48 -0.90
CA ASP A 63 -7.65 -8.83 0.39
C ASP A 63 -7.91 -7.73 1.43
N ASP A 64 -8.73 -8.06 2.42
CA ASP A 64 -8.97 -7.24 3.60
C ASP A 64 -7.79 -7.37 4.59
N TYR A 65 -7.09 -6.27 4.89
CA TYR A 65 -6.10 -6.23 5.96
C TYR A 65 -6.74 -5.72 7.25
N PHE A 66 -6.70 -6.53 8.32
CA PHE A 66 -7.34 -6.20 9.60
C PHE A 66 -6.45 -5.44 10.59
N THR A 67 -5.20 -5.16 10.20
CA THR A 67 -4.28 -4.29 10.94
C THR A 67 -3.57 -3.35 9.99
N GLN A 68 -3.17 -2.20 10.53
CA GLN A 68 -2.37 -1.20 9.81
C GLN A 68 -1.03 -1.81 9.34
N GLU A 69 -0.39 -2.56 10.22
CA GLU A 69 0.91 -3.18 10.00
C GLU A 69 0.85 -4.20 8.87
N ALA A 70 -0.23 -5.00 8.79
CA ALA A 70 -0.42 -5.98 7.72
C ALA A 70 -0.54 -5.29 6.36
N ALA A 71 -1.38 -4.25 6.26
CA ALA A 71 -1.53 -3.48 5.02
C ALA A 71 -0.20 -2.80 4.61
N GLN A 72 0.58 -2.31 5.57
CA GLN A 72 1.89 -1.71 5.29
C GLN A 72 2.91 -2.73 4.80
N GLN A 73 2.96 -3.91 5.42
CA GLN A 73 3.84 -5.00 4.99
C GLN A 73 3.48 -5.49 3.58
N ALA A 74 2.18 -5.63 3.27
CA ALA A 74 1.70 -6.00 1.95
C ALA A 74 2.11 -4.97 0.88
N ALA A 75 1.88 -3.67 1.14
CA ALA A 75 2.27 -2.60 0.23
C ALA A 75 3.78 -2.62 -0.11
N LEU A 76 4.61 -2.87 0.90
CA LEU A 76 6.06 -2.99 0.71
C LEU A 76 6.45 -4.27 -0.03
N HIS A 77 5.79 -5.39 0.26
CA HIS A 77 6.02 -6.67 -0.40
C HIS A 77 5.75 -6.57 -1.90
N TYR A 78 4.55 -6.14 -2.27
CA TYR A 78 4.16 -6.00 -3.68
C TYR A 78 4.97 -4.92 -4.41
N GLY A 79 5.41 -3.87 -3.70
CA GLY A 79 6.35 -2.89 -4.24
C GLY A 79 7.70 -3.44 -4.63
N LYS A 80 8.29 -4.27 -3.77
CA LYS A 80 9.55 -4.94 -4.09
C LYS A 80 9.36 -5.92 -5.23
N PHE A 81 8.26 -6.69 -5.22
CA PHE A 81 7.94 -7.63 -6.30
C PHE A 81 7.80 -6.93 -7.66
N ALA A 82 7.08 -5.82 -7.73
CA ALA A 82 6.94 -5.08 -8.97
C ALA A 82 8.27 -4.46 -9.45
N ILE A 83 9.16 -4.04 -8.54
CA ILE A 83 10.54 -3.67 -8.90
C ILE A 83 11.30 -4.87 -9.47
N ASP A 84 11.19 -6.05 -8.87
CA ASP A 84 11.84 -7.27 -9.37
C ASP A 84 11.35 -7.62 -10.79
N VAL A 85 10.05 -7.50 -11.06
CA VAL A 85 9.49 -7.71 -12.41
C VAL A 85 10.05 -6.69 -13.40
N VAL A 86 10.08 -5.41 -13.06
CA VAL A 86 10.65 -4.35 -13.93
C VAL A 86 12.14 -4.60 -14.21
N HIS A 87 12.91 -5.05 -13.21
CA HIS A 87 14.31 -5.39 -13.38
C HIS A 87 14.51 -6.65 -14.23
N ALA A 88 13.64 -7.66 -14.11
CA ALA A 88 13.74 -8.88 -14.91
C ALA A 88 13.39 -8.67 -16.39
N LEU A 89 12.68 -7.60 -16.72
CA LEU A 89 12.35 -7.20 -18.10
C LEU A 89 13.46 -6.39 -18.80
N ARG A 90 14.51 -5.98 -18.07
CA ARG A 90 15.65 -5.23 -18.60
C ARG A 90 16.76 -6.16 -19.04
#